data_AF-A0A7J4QTV3-F1
#
_entry.id   AF-A0A7J4QTV3-F1
#
_cell.length_a   1.000
_cell.length_b   1.000
_cell.length_c   1.000
_cell.angle_alpha   90.00
_cell.angle_beta   90.00
_cell.angle_gamma   90.00
#
_symmetry.space_group_name_H-M   'P 1'
#
loop_
_entity.id
_entity.type
_entity.pdbx_description
1 polymer ?
#
loop_
_entity_poly.entity_id
_entity_poly.type
_entity_poly.pdbx_seq_one_letter_code
_entity_poly.pdbx_strand_id
1 'polypeptide(L)'
;MKIAVMALSGGMDSTSLLLRLLREGNTVYTIGFNYGQKHIVELSRAQDNIDYLSENGYKISHNVVDLSSLMSMFTGSLTSNEDVPKGHYEEQQMKSTVVPNRNAIFSSMIYGYALSLSKQFECNVSISLGVHSGDHAIYPDCRPEFYQSLNEAFEKGNWDSENVNLDLPYIDGDKESILRDAIVSCEHLGLDFDTIFANTNTSYDPDEQGRSSGKTGSDIERILAFHAIGRKDPVIYQQDWQQVLDHALSVEKEYMDKIYREKLTELQYQVTRNSATERAFTGIYDKHFVKGNYYCICCNHLLFSSQSKYNSGCGWPAFHSESVDANIARITDNSHGMVRIEVKCSKCDAHLGHVFEDGPKEYGGERYCINSAALIFKEE
;
A
#
# COMPACT_ATOMS: atom_id res chain seq x y z
N MET A 1 -15.58 -4.55 -29.08
CA MET A 1 -15.99 -4.85 -27.69
C MET A 1 -14.70 -5.04 -26.91
N LYS A 2 -14.54 -4.42 -25.74
CA LYS A 2 -13.40 -4.69 -24.86
C LYS A 2 -13.89 -5.63 -23.77
N ILE A 3 -13.30 -6.83 -23.67
CA ILE A 3 -13.68 -7.83 -22.68
C ILE A 3 -12.56 -7.93 -21.65
N ALA A 4 -12.92 -7.87 -20.37
CA ALA A 4 -12.01 -8.12 -19.27
C ALA A 4 -12.49 -9.31 -18.45
N VAL A 5 -11.56 -10.18 -18.05
CA VAL A 5 -11.81 -11.32 -17.16
C VAL A 5 -11.01 -11.10 -15.88
N MET A 6 -11.65 -11.24 -14.73
CA MET A 6 -10.98 -11.06 -13.45
C MET A 6 -11.47 -12.02 -12.36
N ALA A 7 -10.64 -12.23 -11.36
CA ALA A 7 -11.07 -12.84 -10.10
C ALA A 7 -11.81 -11.78 -9.26
N LEU A 8 -13.02 -12.09 -8.81
CA LEU A 8 -13.79 -11.26 -7.90
C LEU A 8 -13.98 -12.00 -6.57
N SER A 9 -13.23 -11.58 -5.56
CA SER A 9 -13.31 -12.16 -4.21
C SER A 9 -14.38 -11.52 -3.34
N GLY A 10 -14.74 -10.25 -3.58
CA GLY A 10 -15.55 -9.44 -2.66
C GLY A 10 -14.72 -8.64 -1.65
N GLY A 11 -13.40 -8.68 -1.80
CA GLY A 11 -12.47 -7.80 -1.10
C GLY A 11 -12.32 -6.42 -1.73
N MET A 12 -11.59 -5.54 -1.05
CA MET A 12 -11.37 -4.16 -1.46
C MET A 12 -10.70 -4.05 -2.84
N ASP A 13 -9.64 -4.82 -3.07
CA ASP A 13 -8.82 -4.66 -4.28
C ASP A 13 -9.52 -5.21 -5.52
N SER A 14 -10.14 -6.38 -5.41
CA SER A 14 -10.91 -6.97 -6.52
C SER A 14 -12.16 -6.14 -6.84
N THR A 15 -12.80 -5.54 -5.83
CA THR A 15 -13.91 -4.60 -6.07
C THR A 15 -13.43 -3.31 -6.75
N SER A 16 -12.30 -2.76 -6.31
CA SER A 16 -11.70 -1.56 -6.93
C SER A 16 -11.31 -1.81 -8.39
N LEU A 17 -10.72 -2.97 -8.68
CA LEU A 17 -10.39 -3.38 -10.04
C LEU A 17 -11.64 -3.53 -10.91
N LEU A 18 -12.72 -4.11 -10.39
CA LEU A 18 -13.99 -4.20 -11.11
C LEU A 18 -14.50 -2.80 -11.51
N LEU A 19 -14.49 -1.84 -10.58
CA LEU A 19 -14.88 -0.46 -10.85
C LEU A 19 -13.98 0.19 -11.91
N ARG A 20 -12.67 0.00 -11.82
CA ARG A 20 -11.72 0.49 -12.82
C ARG A 20 -12.04 -0.03 -14.21
N LEU A 21 -12.27 -1.33 -14.35
CA LEU A 21 -12.55 -1.95 -15.64
C LEU A 21 -13.87 -1.43 -16.23
N LEU A 22 -14.88 -1.21 -15.39
CA LEU A 22 -16.14 -0.60 -15.82
C LEU A 22 -15.94 0.85 -16.28
N ARG A 23 -15.16 1.64 -15.52
CA ARG A 23 -14.79 3.03 -15.90
C ARG A 23 -14.10 3.06 -17.26
N GLU A 24 -13.25 2.08 -17.55
CA GLU A 24 -12.53 1.96 -18.83
C GLU A 24 -13.42 1.44 -19.99
N GLY A 25 -14.69 1.15 -19.72
CA GLY A 25 -15.68 0.73 -20.72
C GLY A 25 -15.59 -0.76 -21.09
N ASN A 26 -15.01 -1.59 -20.22
CA ASN A 26 -14.93 -3.03 -20.45
C ASN A 26 -16.28 -3.72 -20.17
N THR A 27 -16.60 -4.73 -20.96
CA THR A 27 -17.57 -5.77 -20.56
C THR A 27 -16.86 -6.76 -19.67
N VAL A 28 -17.24 -6.81 -18.39
CA VAL A 28 -16.49 -7.55 -17.37
C VAL A 28 -17.14 -8.90 -17.09
N TYR A 29 -16.31 -9.94 -17.17
CA TYR A 29 -16.61 -11.30 -16.73
C TYR A 29 -15.80 -11.61 -15.48
N THR A 30 -16.46 -12.12 -14.44
CA THR A 30 -15.84 -12.34 -13.15
C THR A 30 -15.96 -13.79 -12.72
N ILE A 31 -14.92 -14.29 -12.05
CA ILE A 31 -14.92 -15.59 -11.38
C ILE A 31 -14.73 -15.37 -9.88
N GLY A 32 -15.67 -15.83 -9.07
CA GLY A 32 -15.49 -16.04 -7.63
C GLY A 32 -15.02 -17.47 -7.37
N PHE A 33 -14.10 -17.66 -6.42
CA PHE A 33 -13.60 -18.98 -6.04
C PHE A 33 -14.08 -19.33 -4.63
N ASN A 34 -14.92 -20.35 -4.51
CA ASN A 34 -15.31 -20.93 -3.23
C ASN A 34 -14.36 -22.08 -2.89
N TYR A 35 -13.60 -21.97 -1.80
CA TYR A 35 -12.66 -23.04 -1.40
C TYR A 35 -12.66 -23.34 0.10
N GLY A 36 -13.71 -22.93 0.83
CA GLY A 36 -13.84 -23.22 2.25
C GLY A 36 -14.79 -22.28 2.99
N GLN A 37 -15.02 -22.57 4.27
CA GLN A 37 -16.05 -21.89 5.07
C GLN A 37 -15.82 -20.37 5.25
N LYS A 38 -14.57 -19.92 5.39
CA LYS A 38 -14.24 -18.49 5.58
C LYS A 38 -14.55 -17.61 4.35
N HIS A 39 -14.62 -18.21 3.15
CA HIS A 39 -14.81 -17.48 1.89
C HIS A 39 -16.27 -17.23 1.50
N ILE A 40 -17.23 -17.83 2.23
CA ILE A 40 -18.66 -17.65 1.98
C ILE A 40 -19.08 -16.19 2.21
N VAL A 41 -18.52 -15.54 3.22
CA VAL A 41 -18.83 -14.13 3.53
C VAL A 41 -18.34 -13.22 2.41
N GLU A 42 -17.12 -13.43 1.92
CA GLU A 42 -16.55 -12.61 0.84
C GLU A 42 -17.35 -12.76 -0.46
N LEU A 43 -17.74 -13.98 -0.83
CA LEU A 43 -18.59 -14.21 -2.01
C LEU A 43 -19.99 -13.60 -1.88
N SER A 44 -20.58 -13.59 -0.68
CA SER A 44 -21.83 -12.86 -0.43
C SER A 44 -21.65 -11.36 -0.67
N ARG A 45 -20.52 -10.79 -0.22
CA ARG A 45 -20.20 -9.37 -0.42
C ARG A 45 -19.94 -9.01 -1.88
N ALA A 46 -19.27 -9.90 -2.61
CA ALA A 46 -19.14 -9.78 -4.06
C ALA A 46 -20.53 -9.72 -4.74
N GLN A 47 -21.46 -10.59 -4.33
CA GLN A 47 -22.82 -10.61 -4.86
C GLN A 47 -23.60 -9.32 -4.51
N ASP A 48 -23.52 -8.82 -3.27
CA ASP A 48 -24.14 -7.56 -2.86
C ASP A 48 -23.70 -6.39 -3.78
N ASN A 49 -22.41 -6.34 -4.12
CA ASN A 49 -21.87 -5.33 -5.03
C ASN A 49 -22.31 -5.54 -6.49
N ILE A 50 -22.42 -6.78 -6.96
CA ILE A 50 -22.96 -7.07 -8.29
C ILE A 50 -24.41 -6.62 -8.41
N ASP A 51 -25.22 -6.87 -7.38
CA ASP A 51 -26.62 -6.48 -7.35
C ASP A 51 -26.76 -4.95 -7.37
N TYR A 52 -25.99 -4.26 -6.53
CA TYR A 52 -25.94 -2.79 -6.54
C TYR A 52 -25.48 -2.20 -7.87
N LEU A 53 -24.46 -2.78 -8.50
CA LEU A 53 -24.00 -2.37 -9.84
C LEU A 53 -25.11 -2.57 -10.89
N SER A 54 -25.83 -3.68 -10.82
CA SER A 54 -26.95 -4.00 -11.72
C SER A 54 -28.11 -3.00 -11.58
N GLU A 55 -28.46 -2.62 -10.34
CA GLU A 55 -29.45 -1.58 -10.05
C GLU A 55 -29.05 -0.22 -10.64
N ASN A 56 -27.75 0.05 -10.74
CA ASN A 56 -27.19 1.26 -11.35
C ASN A 56 -26.87 1.10 -12.86
N GLY A 57 -27.34 0.03 -13.50
CA GLY A 57 -27.25 -0.16 -14.95
C GLY A 57 -25.98 -0.85 -15.45
N TYR A 58 -25.11 -1.34 -14.56
CA TYR A 58 -23.90 -2.07 -14.90
C TYR A 58 -24.12 -3.58 -14.78
N LYS A 59 -24.20 -4.27 -15.93
CA LYS A 59 -24.39 -5.72 -15.96
C LYS A 59 -23.05 -6.44 -15.95
N ILE A 60 -22.83 -7.24 -14.89
CA ILE A 60 -21.63 -8.06 -14.71
C ILE A 60 -21.99 -9.53 -14.91
N SER A 61 -21.20 -10.26 -15.70
CA SER A 61 -21.31 -11.72 -15.76
C SER A 61 -20.46 -12.31 -14.63
N HIS A 62 -21.11 -12.89 -13.62
CA HIS A 62 -20.43 -13.48 -12.47
C HIS A 62 -20.68 -14.98 -12.39
N ASN A 63 -19.60 -15.75 -12.22
CA ASN A 63 -19.66 -17.19 -11.97
C ASN A 63 -18.89 -17.52 -10.70
N VAL A 64 -19.43 -18.40 -9.87
CA VAL A 64 -18.73 -18.94 -8.71
C VAL A 64 -18.30 -20.37 -8.99
N VAL A 65 -17.01 -20.64 -8.82
CA VAL A 65 -16.41 -21.96 -8.96
C VAL A 65 -16.18 -22.55 -7.57
N ASP A 66 -16.72 -23.74 -7.33
CA ASP A 66 -16.44 -24.52 -6.12
C ASP A 66 -15.15 -25.35 -6.29
N LEU A 67 -14.13 -24.99 -5.53
CA LEU A 67 -12.84 -25.64 -5.43
C LEU A 67 -12.62 -26.32 -4.06
N SER A 68 -13.65 -26.40 -3.20
CA SER A 68 -13.54 -26.97 -1.86
C SER A 68 -12.93 -28.39 -1.85
N SER A 69 -13.38 -29.25 -2.77
CA SER A 69 -12.85 -30.61 -2.90
C SER A 69 -11.38 -30.64 -3.31
N LEU A 70 -10.96 -29.75 -4.19
CA LEU A 70 -9.56 -29.66 -4.62
C LEU A 70 -8.70 -29.11 -3.48
N MET A 71 -9.19 -28.07 -2.81
CA MET A 71 -8.45 -27.36 -1.78
C MET A 71 -8.29 -28.18 -0.49
N SER A 72 -9.21 -29.11 -0.20
CA SER A 72 -9.06 -30.07 0.89
C SER A 72 -7.85 -31.03 0.75
N MET A 73 -7.24 -31.12 -0.43
CA MET A 73 -6.07 -31.97 -0.66
C MET A 73 -4.75 -31.29 -0.27
N PHE A 74 -4.74 -29.97 -0.04
CA PHE A 74 -3.53 -29.22 0.30
C PHE A 74 -3.37 -29.09 1.81
N THR A 75 -2.12 -29.14 2.28
CA THR A 75 -1.76 -28.87 3.68
C THR A 75 -1.71 -27.36 3.93
N GLY A 76 -2.56 -26.84 4.82
CA GLY A 76 -2.56 -25.44 5.24
C GLY A 76 -3.75 -25.11 6.16
N SER A 77 -3.57 -24.20 7.12
CA SER A 77 -4.55 -23.92 8.21
C SER A 77 -5.78 -23.11 7.80
N LEU A 78 -6.05 -22.91 6.51
CA LEU A 78 -7.36 -22.39 6.05
C LEU A 78 -8.49 -23.44 6.15
N THR A 79 -8.16 -24.68 6.53
CA THR A 79 -9.13 -25.75 6.84
C THR A 79 -9.17 -26.14 8.33
N SER A 80 -8.27 -25.60 9.17
CA SER A 80 -8.23 -25.85 10.61
C SER A 80 -8.58 -24.60 11.42
N ASN A 81 -9.27 -24.77 12.56
CA ASN A 81 -9.64 -23.70 13.50
C ASN A 81 -8.42 -23.12 14.28
N GLU A 82 -7.30 -22.86 13.61
CA GLU A 82 -6.11 -22.29 14.24
C GLU A 82 -6.22 -20.76 14.35
N ASP A 83 -5.67 -20.21 15.44
CA ASP A 83 -5.69 -18.78 15.75
C ASP A 83 -5.04 -17.96 14.62
N VAL A 84 -5.78 -16.97 14.08
CA VAL A 84 -5.27 -16.03 13.08
C VAL A 84 -4.28 -15.06 13.74
N PRO A 85 -3.06 -14.86 13.18
CA PRO A 85 -2.10 -13.91 13.72
C PRO A 85 -2.65 -12.48 13.81
N LYS A 86 -2.34 -11.78 14.90
CA LYS A 86 -2.72 -10.37 15.14
C LYS A 86 -1.49 -9.47 15.09
N GLY A 87 -1.62 -8.27 14.54
CA GLY A 87 -0.52 -7.31 14.36
C GLY A 87 0.03 -7.25 12.94
N HIS A 88 1.19 -6.59 12.77
CA HIS A 88 1.88 -6.48 11.48
C HIS A 88 2.45 -7.83 11.05
N TYR A 89 2.35 -8.12 9.75
CA TYR A 89 2.66 -9.40 9.12
C TYR A 89 4.05 -9.94 9.51
N GLU A 90 4.14 -10.80 10.53
CA GLU A 90 5.39 -11.50 10.87
C GLU A 90 5.56 -12.73 9.94
N GLU A 91 6.57 -12.66 9.06
CA GLU A 91 6.90 -13.65 8.02
C GLU A 91 6.91 -15.13 8.46
N GLN A 92 7.17 -15.42 9.75
CA GLN A 92 7.29 -16.80 10.24
C GLN A 92 5.96 -17.43 10.64
N GLN A 93 5.02 -16.68 11.22
CA GLN A 93 3.70 -17.22 11.61
C GLN A 93 2.80 -17.48 10.39
N MET A 94 3.09 -16.84 9.26
CA MET A 94 2.22 -16.89 8.08
C MET A 94 2.40 -18.15 7.23
N LYS A 95 3.58 -18.78 7.24
CA LYS A 95 3.88 -19.98 6.43
C LYS A 95 2.93 -21.16 6.70
N SER A 96 2.29 -21.22 7.86
CA SER A 96 1.33 -22.27 8.22
C SER A 96 -0.06 -22.12 7.57
N THR A 97 -0.44 -20.90 7.18
CA THR A 97 -1.78 -20.58 6.61
C THR A 97 -1.81 -20.59 5.08
N VAL A 98 -0.65 -20.69 4.42
CA VAL A 98 -0.54 -20.58 2.97
C VAL A 98 -0.94 -21.89 2.29
N VAL A 99 -1.96 -21.82 1.43
CA VAL A 99 -2.23 -22.89 0.47
C VAL A 99 -1.16 -22.79 -0.63
N PRO A 100 -0.28 -23.80 -0.78
CA PRO A 100 0.78 -23.72 -1.76
C PRO A 100 0.22 -23.63 -3.18
N ASN A 101 0.77 -22.71 -3.97
CA ASN A 101 0.48 -22.54 -5.39
C ASN A 101 -0.98 -22.16 -5.72
N ARG A 102 -1.71 -21.55 -4.78
CA ARG A 102 -3.11 -21.15 -4.95
C ARG A 102 -3.30 -20.20 -6.13
N ASN A 103 -2.47 -19.16 -6.25
CA ASN A 103 -2.64 -18.16 -7.30
C ASN A 103 -2.36 -18.72 -8.71
N ALA A 104 -1.49 -19.73 -8.86
CA ALA A 104 -1.32 -20.42 -10.13
C ALA A 104 -2.58 -21.19 -10.55
N ILE A 105 -3.24 -21.85 -9.61
CA ILE A 105 -4.49 -22.58 -9.85
C ILE A 105 -5.57 -21.61 -10.32
N PHE A 106 -5.76 -20.50 -9.60
CA PHE A 106 -6.74 -19.48 -9.96
C PHE A 106 -6.43 -18.85 -11.31
N SER A 107 -5.16 -18.49 -11.55
CA SER A 107 -4.71 -17.91 -12.82
C SER A 107 -4.97 -18.87 -13.99
N SER A 108 -4.71 -20.18 -13.81
CA SER A 108 -4.96 -21.19 -14.84
C SER A 108 -6.44 -21.27 -15.25
N MET A 109 -7.36 -21.13 -14.29
CA MET A 109 -8.80 -21.12 -14.58
C MET A 109 -9.22 -19.84 -15.30
N ILE A 110 -8.66 -18.70 -14.91
CA ILE A 110 -8.92 -17.40 -15.54
C ILE A 110 -8.38 -17.38 -16.97
N TYR A 111 -7.17 -17.90 -17.20
CA TYR A 111 -6.58 -18.09 -18.53
C TYR A 111 -7.48 -18.91 -19.45
N GLY A 112 -7.96 -20.07 -18.98
CA GLY A 112 -8.87 -20.91 -19.74
C GLY A 112 -10.21 -20.21 -20.06
N TYR A 113 -10.72 -19.42 -19.11
CA TYR A 113 -11.96 -18.67 -19.33
C TYR A 113 -11.78 -17.54 -20.36
N ALA A 114 -10.67 -16.79 -20.27
CA ALA A 114 -10.35 -15.74 -21.21
C ALA A 114 -10.18 -16.27 -22.64
N LEU A 115 -9.49 -17.41 -22.83
CA LEU A 115 -9.41 -18.07 -24.14
C LEU A 115 -10.79 -18.47 -24.67
N SER A 116 -11.64 -19.02 -23.81
CA SER A 116 -12.99 -19.43 -24.19
C SER A 116 -13.83 -18.23 -24.65
N LEU A 117 -13.75 -17.10 -23.94
CA LEU A 117 -14.43 -15.85 -24.30
C LEU A 117 -13.84 -15.24 -25.58
N SER A 118 -12.51 -15.23 -25.72
CA SER A 118 -11.83 -14.74 -26.92
C SER A 118 -12.32 -15.47 -28.17
N LYS A 119 -12.39 -16.80 -28.09
CA LYS A 119 -12.92 -17.64 -29.17
C LYS A 119 -14.42 -17.45 -29.41
N GLN A 120 -15.21 -17.28 -28.35
CA GLN A 120 -16.66 -17.10 -28.46
C GLN A 120 -17.03 -15.77 -29.11
N PHE A 121 -16.31 -14.70 -28.78
CA PHE A 121 -16.61 -13.34 -29.22
C PHE A 121 -15.71 -12.83 -30.35
N GLU A 122 -14.75 -13.65 -30.79
CA GLU A 122 -13.76 -13.33 -31.84
C GLU A 122 -13.07 -11.98 -31.58
N CYS A 123 -12.61 -11.77 -30.33
CA CYS A 123 -12.00 -10.51 -29.91
C CYS A 123 -10.91 -10.69 -28.87
N ASN A 124 -10.03 -9.69 -28.75
CA ASN A 124 -9.03 -9.66 -27.69
C ASN A 124 -9.69 -9.57 -26.30
N VAL A 125 -9.18 -10.37 -25.38
CA VAL A 125 -9.61 -10.41 -23.98
C VAL A 125 -8.45 -10.00 -23.08
N SER A 126 -8.71 -9.11 -22.14
CA SER A 126 -7.75 -8.78 -21.08
C SER A 126 -8.04 -9.62 -19.85
N ILE A 127 -7.00 -10.13 -19.21
CA ILE A 127 -7.06 -10.74 -17.89
C ILE A 127 -6.55 -9.71 -16.91
N SER A 128 -7.37 -9.36 -15.93
CA SER A 128 -7.02 -8.36 -14.93
C SER A 128 -7.03 -8.96 -13.54
N LEU A 129 -5.94 -8.77 -12.78
CA LEU A 129 -5.82 -9.24 -11.40
C LEU A 129 -5.48 -8.09 -10.45
N GLY A 130 -6.09 -8.09 -9.26
CA GLY A 130 -5.95 -7.03 -8.26
C GLY A 130 -4.72 -7.18 -7.38
N VAL A 131 -3.58 -7.61 -7.95
CA VAL A 131 -2.33 -7.86 -7.23
C VAL A 131 -1.59 -6.55 -7.02
N HIS A 132 -0.96 -6.38 -5.86
CA HIS A 132 -0.25 -5.14 -5.52
C HIS A 132 1.05 -5.33 -4.74
N SER A 133 1.82 -4.25 -4.58
CA SER A 133 3.16 -4.28 -3.99
C SER A 133 3.22 -4.85 -2.57
N GLY A 134 2.20 -4.57 -1.74
CA GLY A 134 2.04 -5.16 -0.40
C GLY A 134 2.05 -6.70 -0.39
N ASP A 135 1.50 -7.34 -1.42
CA ASP A 135 1.47 -8.80 -1.51
C ASP A 135 2.86 -9.40 -1.81
N HIS A 136 3.74 -8.67 -2.52
CA HIS A 136 5.05 -9.17 -2.98
C HIS A 136 6.02 -9.45 -1.83
N ALA A 137 5.92 -8.64 -0.77
CA ALA A 137 6.77 -8.75 0.42
C ALA A 137 6.55 -10.10 1.12
N ILE A 138 5.35 -10.67 0.96
CA ILE A 138 4.88 -11.81 1.73
C ILE A 138 4.79 -13.07 0.86
N TYR A 139 4.19 -12.96 -0.33
CA TYR A 139 3.76 -14.09 -1.15
C TYR A 139 4.60 -14.19 -2.44
N PRO A 140 5.41 -15.25 -2.60
CA PRO A 140 6.16 -15.46 -3.84
C PRO A 140 5.27 -15.55 -5.08
N ASP A 141 4.04 -16.06 -4.93
CA ASP A 141 3.05 -16.23 -5.99
C ASP A 141 2.19 -14.98 -6.25
N CYS A 142 2.58 -13.84 -5.67
CA CYS A 142 2.05 -12.52 -6.04
C CYS A 142 3.08 -11.66 -6.79
N ARG A 143 4.32 -12.12 -6.94
CA ARG A 143 5.41 -11.29 -7.50
C ARG A 143 5.29 -11.11 -9.02
N PRO A 144 5.78 -9.99 -9.58
CA PRO A 144 5.75 -9.74 -11.02
C PRO A 144 6.43 -10.85 -11.83
N GLU A 145 7.57 -11.36 -11.36
CA GLU A 145 8.33 -12.42 -12.03
C GLU A 145 7.56 -13.74 -12.09
N PHE A 146 6.73 -14.01 -11.09
CA PHE A 146 5.87 -15.17 -11.05
C PHE A 146 4.75 -15.06 -12.11
N TYR A 147 4.07 -13.92 -12.18
CA TYR A 147 3.03 -13.69 -13.19
C TYR A 147 3.59 -13.67 -14.61
N GLN A 148 4.78 -13.11 -14.81
CA GLN A 148 5.49 -13.20 -16.08
C GLN A 148 5.74 -14.66 -16.46
N SER A 149 6.27 -15.47 -15.53
CA SER A 149 6.54 -16.88 -15.77
C SER A 149 5.25 -17.67 -16.09
N LEU A 150 4.15 -17.36 -15.39
CA LEU A 150 2.84 -17.96 -15.68
C LEU A 150 2.32 -17.56 -17.05
N ASN A 151 2.46 -16.29 -17.45
CA ASN A 151 2.03 -15.81 -18.75
C ASN A 151 2.84 -16.46 -19.89
N GLU A 152 4.16 -16.59 -19.73
CA GLU A 152 5.00 -17.30 -20.70
C GLU A 152 4.62 -18.78 -20.83
N ALA A 153 4.25 -19.44 -19.74
CA ALA A 153 3.76 -20.81 -19.76
C ALA A 153 2.40 -20.92 -20.46
N PHE A 154 1.51 -19.96 -20.21
CA PHE A 154 0.21 -19.85 -20.87
C PHE A 154 0.34 -19.68 -22.39
N GLU A 155 1.20 -18.76 -22.84
CA GLU A 155 1.44 -18.49 -24.27
C GLU A 155 1.97 -19.73 -25.00
N LYS A 156 2.92 -20.46 -24.39
CA LYS A 156 3.49 -21.70 -24.95
C LYS A 156 2.50 -22.86 -24.97
N GLY A 157 1.58 -22.90 -24.00
CA GLY A 157 0.68 -24.02 -23.77
C GLY A 157 -0.62 -23.96 -24.60
N ASN A 158 -0.96 -22.82 -25.19
CA ASN A 158 -2.27 -22.59 -25.79
C ASN A 158 -2.18 -21.95 -27.18
N TRP A 159 -3.03 -22.44 -28.08
CA TRP A 159 -3.32 -21.77 -29.35
C TRP A 159 -4.13 -20.50 -29.09
N ASP A 160 -4.00 -19.53 -30.00
CA ASP A 160 -4.73 -18.25 -29.98
C ASP A 160 -4.43 -17.38 -28.73
N SER A 161 -3.33 -17.67 -28.04
CA SER A 161 -2.90 -16.97 -26.81
C SER A 161 -2.55 -15.51 -27.06
N GLU A 162 -2.19 -15.13 -28.29
CA GLU A 162 -1.97 -13.75 -28.71
C GLU A 162 -3.22 -12.85 -28.58
N ASN A 163 -4.41 -13.46 -28.48
CA ASN A 163 -5.67 -12.74 -28.30
C ASN A 163 -6.00 -12.52 -26.81
N VAL A 164 -5.14 -12.96 -25.89
CA VAL A 164 -5.32 -12.82 -24.43
C VAL A 164 -4.13 -12.07 -23.85
N ASN A 165 -4.38 -10.98 -23.13
CA ASN A 165 -3.31 -10.15 -22.55
C ASN A 165 -3.48 -10.03 -21.03
N LEU A 166 -2.39 -10.14 -20.28
CA LEU A 166 -2.37 -9.93 -18.83
C LEU A 166 -2.22 -8.44 -18.49
N ASP A 167 -3.08 -7.94 -17.62
CA ASP A 167 -3.10 -6.58 -17.11
C ASP A 167 -3.08 -6.58 -15.56
N LEU A 168 -2.07 -5.94 -14.98
CA LEU A 168 -1.85 -5.90 -13.52
C LEU A 168 -1.77 -4.44 -13.07
N PRO A 169 -2.89 -3.71 -13.06
CA PRO A 169 -2.89 -2.24 -12.93
C PRO A 169 -2.40 -1.73 -11.57
N TYR A 170 -2.38 -2.60 -10.54
CA TYR A 170 -2.01 -2.24 -9.17
C TYR A 170 -0.67 -2.83 -8.72
N ILE A 171 0.09 -3.48 -9.62
CA ILE A 171 1.29 -4.24 -9.27
C ILE A 171 2.36 -3.39 -8.54
N ASP A 172 2.48 -2.11 -8.91
CA ASP A 172 3.39 -1.14 -8.29
C ASP A 172 2.69 -0.22 -7.27
N GLY A 173 1.39 -0.42 -7.06
CA GLY A 173 0.55 0.38 -6.17
C GLY A 173 0.44 -0.21 -4.76
N ASP A 174 -0.12 0.57 -3.86
CA ASP A 174 -0.51 0.19 -2.51
C ASP A 174 -2.04 0.33 -2.31
N LYS A 175 -2.52 -0.01 -1.12
CA LYS A 175 -3.94 0.06 -0.75
C LYS A 175 -4.51 1.48 -0.86
N GLU A 176 -3.71 2.50 -0.57
CA GLU A 176 -4.12 3.90 -0.73
C GLU A 176 -4.36 4.21 -2.21
N SER A 177 -3.41 3.87 -3.09
CA SER A 177 -3.52 4.11 -4.52
C SER A 177 -4.72 3.40 -5.15
N ILE A 178 -5.02 2.17 -4.68
CA ILE A 178 -6.19 1.39 -5.10
C ILE A 178 -7.48 2.13 -4.73
N LEU A 179 -7.61 2.62 -3.49
CA LEU A 179 -8.79 3.37 -3.08
C LEU A 179 -8.92 4.71 -3.80
N ARG A 180 -7.81 5.40 -4.09
CA ARG A 180 -7.83 6.63 -4.91
C ARG A 180 -8.34 6.35 -6.32
N ASP A 181 -7.91 5.26 -6.95
CA ASP A 181 -8.42 4.84 -8.26
C ASP A 181 -9.92 4.47 -8.20
N ALA A 182 -10.35 3.85 -7.10
CA ALA A 182 -11.75 3.54 -6.87
C ALA A 182 -12.63 4.79 -6.67
N ILE A 183 -12.15 5.83 -5.98
CA ILE A 183 -12.86 7.12 -5.87
C ILE A 183 -13.11 7.68 -7.27
N VAL A 184 -12.07 7.79 -8.10
CA VAL A 184 -12.19 8.29 -9.48
C VAL A 184 -13.15 7.43 -10.29
N SER A 185 -13.15 6.11 -10.07
CA SER A 185 -14.06 5.18 -10.75
C SER A 185 -15.51 5.35 -10.31
N CYS A 186 -15.79 5.45 -9.01
CA CYS A 186 -17.13 5.72 -8.50
C CYS A 186 -17.68 7.06 -9.00
N GLU A 187 -16.87 8.12 -8.99
CA GLU A 187 -17.26 9.44 -9.52
C GLU A 187 -17.60 9.37 -11.01
N HIS A 188 -16.79 8.69 -11.81
CA HIS A 188 -17.03 8.54 -13.25
C HIS A 188 -18.29 7.71 -13.56
N LEU A 189 -18.53 6.66 -12.76
CA LEU A 189 -19.64 5.73 -12.95
C LEU A 189 -20.94 6.22 -12.27
N GLY A 190 -20.90 7.32 -11.51
CA GLY A 190 -22.05 7.81 -10.75
C GLY A 190 -22.48 6.88 -9.62
N LEU A 191 -21.54 6.15 -9.03
CA LEU A 191 -21.78 5.18 -7.96
C LEU A 191 -21.44 5.78 -6.59
N ASP A 192 -22.25 5.48 -5.58
CA ASP A 192 -21.90 5.80 -4.19
C ASP A 192 -20.75 4.93 -3.67
N PHE A 193 -19.63 5.58 -3.33
CA PHE A 193 -18.42 4.93 -2.86
C PHE A 193 -18.64 4.19 -1.53
N ASP A 194 -19.34 4.80 -0.58
CA ASP A 194 -19.49 4.21 0.76
C ASP A 194 -20.38 2.96 0.72
N THR A 195 -21.41 2.94 -0.13
CA THR A 195 -22.23 1.75 -0.38
C THR A 195 -21.41 0.60 -0.96
N ILE A 196 -20.59 0.86 -2.00
CA ILE A 196 -19.75 -0.19 -2.61
C ILE A 196 -18.78 -0.78 -1.57
N PHE A 197 -18.09 0.08 -0.82
CA PHE A 197 -17.05 -0.37 0.10
C PHE A 197 -17.59 -0.90 1.43
N ALA A 198 -18.82 -0.56 1.82
CA ALA A 198 -19.55 -1.23 2.91
C ALA A 198 -19.83 -2.71 2.57
N ASN A 199 -20.05 -2.99 1.28
CA ASN A 199 -20.29 -4.32 0.73
C ASN A 199 -18.97 -5.05 0.38
N THR A 200 -17.90 -4.82 1.14
CA THR A 200 -16.63 -5.56 0.96
C THR A 200 -16.20 -6.22 2.26
N ASN A 201 -15.41 -7.28 2.17
CA ASN A 201 -14.78 -7.90 3.33
C ASN A 201 -13.28 -8.09 3.08
N THR A 202 -12.46 -7.70 4.06
CA THR A 202 -10.99 -7.83 4.00
C THR A 202 -10.44 -8.50 5.26
N SER A 203 -11.30 -8.76 6.26
CA SER A 203 -10.91 -9.38 7.52
C SER A 203 -10.68 -10.88 7.35
N TYR A 204 -9.57 -11.37 7.88
CA TYR A 204 -9.31 -12.81 8.00
C TYR A 204 -9.87 -13.43 9.29
N ASP A 205 -10.37 -12.60 10.21
CA ASP A 205 -10.98 -13.01 11.48
C ASP A 205 -12.27 -12.21 11.75
N PRO A 206 -13.30 -12.30 10.87
CA PRO A 206 -14.58 -11.68 11.12
C PRO A 206 -15.35 -12.42 12.24
N ASP A 207 -16.18 -11.69 13.00
CA ASP A 207 -17.11 -12.34 13.93
C ASP A 207 -18.28 -13.04 13.22
N GLU A 208 -19.17 -13.68 13.98
CA GLU A 208 -20.35 -14.37 13.44
C GLU A 208 -21.29 -13.45 12.63
N GLN A 209 -21.21 -12.13 12.82
CA GLN A 209 -21.97 -11.13 12.06
C GLN A 209 -21.17 -10.57 10.86
N GLY A 210 -19.96 -11.07 10.60
CA GLY A 210 -19.10 -10.60 9.53
C GLY A 210 -18.31 -9.34 9.86
N ARG A 211 -18.30 -8.88 11.12
CA ARG A 211 -17.61 -7.63 11.52
C ARG A 211 -16.12 -7.84 11.72
N SER A 212 -15.34 -6.94 11.16
CA SER A 212 -13.88 -6.95 11.28
C SER A 212 -13.43 -6.67 12.72
N SER A 213 -12.39 -7.39 13.16
CA SER A 213 -11.77 -7.18 14.48
C SER A 213 -10.99 -5.87 14.56
N GLY A 214 -10.50 -5.36 13.41
CA GLY A 214 -9.60 -4.21 13.33
C GLY A 214 -8.13 -4.54 13.69
N LYS A 215 -7.76 -5.83 13.78
CA LYS A 215 -6.50 -6.27 14.42
C LYS A 215 -5.65 -7.21 13.57
N THR A 216 -6.20 -7.79 12.50
CA THR A 216 -5.40 -8.57 11.56
C THR A 216 -4.54 -7.63 10.70
N GLY A 217 -3.47 -8.15 10.08
CA GLY A 217 -2.67 -7.35 9.14
C GLY A 217 -3.53 -6.73 8.02
N SER A 218 -4.50 -7.50 7.50
CA SER A 218 -5.41 -7.04 6.44
C SER A 218 -6.40 -5.97 6.91
N ASP A 219 -6.85 -6.05 8.17
CA ASP A 219 -7.66 -5.01 8.80
C ASP A 219 -6.86 -3.71 8.92
N ILE A 220 -5.62 -3.80 9.43
CA ILE A 220 -4.74 -2.65 9.65
C ILE A 220 -4.42 -1.93 8.34
N GLU A 221 -4.02 -2.66 7.30
CA GLU A 221 -3.74 -2.07 5.98
C GLU A 221 -4.94 -1.31 5.42
N ARG A 222 -6.14 -1.92 5.52
CA ARG A 222 -7.37 -1.29 5.06
C ARG A 222 -7.69 -0.03 5.85
N ILE A 223 -7.64 -0.09 7.18
CA ILE A 223 -7.89 1.07 8.05
C ILE A 223 -6.95 2.22 7.71
N LEU A 224 -5.65 1.94 7.56
CA LEU A 224 -4.64 2.95 7.23
C LEU A 224 -4.88 3.54 5.83
N ALA A 225 -5.28 2.73 4.85
CA ALA A 225 -5.60 3.20 3.51
C ALA A 225 -6.82 4.14 3.49
N PHE A 226 -7.90 3.81 4.20
CA PHE A 226 -9.06 4.69 4.35
C PHE A 226 -8.69 6.00 5.07
N HIS A 227 -7.87 5.91 6.12
CA HIS A 227 -7.37 7.09 6.81
C HIS A 227 -6.53 8.00 5.90
N ALA A 228 -5.66 7.41 5.06
CA ALA A 228 -4.79 8.14 4.15
C ALA A 228 -5.54 8.91 3.05
N ILE A 229 -6.72 8.43 2.64
CA ILE A 229 -7.63 9.17 1.74
C ILE A 229 -8.57 10.14 2.50
N GLY A 230 -8.39 10.29 3.82
CA GLY A 230 -9.18 11.20 4.65
C GLY A 230 -10.62 10.74 4.89
N ARG A 231 -10.89 9.44 4.80
CA ARG A 231 -12.23 8.86 4.98
C ARG A 231 -12.28 7.88 6.15
N LYS A 232 -13.47 7.74 6.73
CA LYS A 232 -13.79 6.62 7.62
C LYS A 232 -14.14 5.41 6.76
N ASP A 233 -13.63 4.24 7.12
CA ASP A 233 -14.01 3.00 6.44
C ASP A 233 -15.50 2.68 6.69
N PRO A 234 -16.30 2.43 5.64
CA PRO A 234 -17.73 2.17 5.77
C PRO A 234 -18.06 0.76 6.30
N VAL A 235 -17.10 -0.15 6.42
CA VAL A 235 -17.37 -1.46 7.05
C VAL A 235 -17.64 -1.34 8.54
N ILE A 236 -18.36 -2.31 9.07
CA ILE A 236 -18.68 -2.37 10.50
C ILE A 236 -17.57 -3.14 11.23
N TYR A 237 -16.91 -2.47 12.16
CA TYR A 237 -15.95 -3.08 13.08
C TYR A 237 -16.60 -3.54 14.38
N GLN A 238 -15.92 -4.44 15.10
CA GLN A 238 -16.29 -4.86 16.44
C GLN A 238 -16.12 -3.73 17.49
N GLN A 239 -15.25 -2.76 17.20
CA GLN A 239 -15.00 -1.57 18.03
C GLN A 239 -15.34 -0.29 17.25
N ASP A 240 -15.32 0.85 17.93
CA ASP A 240 -15.48 2.15 17.27
C ASP A 240 -14.31 2.45 16.31
N TRP A 241 -14.61 3.25 15.26
CA TRP A 241 -13.63 3.67 14.25
C TRP A 241 -12.38 4.30 14.87
N GLN A 242 -12.53 5.19 15.86
CA GLN A 242 -11.38 5.86 16.45
C GLN A 242 -10.48 4.85 17.16
N GLN A 243 -11.06 3.84 17.83
CA GLN A 243 -10.28 2.82 18.54
C GLN A 243 -9.50 1.92 17.58
N VAL A 244 -10.13 1.46 16.49
CA VAL A 244 -9.43 0.62 15.51
C VAL A 244 -8.38 1.42 14.72
N LEU A 245 -8.65 2.70 14.46
CA LEU A 245 -7.69 3.60 13.82
C LEU A 245 -6.49 3.88 14.70
N ASP A 246 -6.70 4.22 15.98
CA ASP A 246 -5.61 4.46 16.93
C ASP A 246 -4.74 3.20 17.08
N HIS A 247 -5.38 2.02 17.11
CA HIS A 247 -4.66 0.75 17.13
C HIS A 247 -3.84 0.54 15.86
N ALA A 248 -4.43 0.68 14.67
CA ALA A 248 -3.73 0.52 13.40
C ALA A 248 -2.53 1.47 13.27
N LEU A 249 -2.70 2.75 13.64
CA LEU A 249 -1.62 3.74 13.66
C LEU A 249 -0.51 3.38 14.65
N SER A 250 -0.87 2.84 15.82
CA SER A 250 0.12 2.39 16.82
C SER A 250 0.95 1.22 16.31
N VAL A 251 0.30 0.23 15.68
CA VAL A 251 0.95 -0.96 15.13
C VAL A 251 1.88 -0.56 13.98
N GLU A 252 1.43 0.31 13.07
CA GLU A 252 2.26 0.88 12.00
C GLU A 252 3.51 1.59 12.54
N LYS A 253 3.32 2.42 13.57
CA LYS A 253 4.43 3.13 14.20
C LYS A 253 5.47 2.17 14.80
N GLU A 254 5.03 1.12 15.49
CA GLU A 254 5.93 0.12 16.08
C GLU A 254 6.70 -0.67 15.02
N TYR A 255 6.02 -1.09 13.95
CA TYR A 255 6.65 -1.78 12.83
C TYR A 255 7.69 -0.90 12.12
N MET A 256 7.35 0.36 11.84
CA MET A 256 8.29 1.30 11.24
C MET A 256 9.49 1.61 12.16
N ASP A 257 9.29 1.68 13.48
CA ASP A 257 10.40 1.83 14.43
C ASP A 257 11.38 0.65 14.35
N LYS A 258 10.87 -0.59 14.29
CA LYS A 258 11.69 -1.80 14.11
C LYS A 258 12.50 -1.73 12.82
N ILE A 259 11.86 -1.37 11.70
CA ILE A 259 12.55 -1.18 10.42
C ILE A 259 13.66 -0.13 10.52
N TYR A 260 13.40 1.00 11.19
CA TYR A 260 14.41 2.04 11.33
C TYR A 260 15.58 1.61 12.21
N ARG A 261 15.36 0.83 13.27
CA ARG A 261 16.45 0.26 14.08
C ARG A 261 17.34 -0.70 13.30
N GLU A 262 16.78 -1.43 12.34
CA GLU A 262 17.53 -2.36 11.49
C GLU A 262 18.31 -1.63 10.38
N LYS A 263 17.71 -0.58 9.79
CA LYS A 263 18.28 0.15 8.65
C LYS A 263 19.27 1.25 9.03
N LEU A 264 19.08 1.90 10.17
CA LEU A 264 19.87 3.08 10.58
C LEU A 264 21.02 2.68 11.51
N THR A 265 22.11 3.44 11.43
CA THR A 265 23.13 3.39 12.49
C THR A 265 22.56 3.96 13.80
N GLU A 266 23.16 3.59 14.94
CA GLU A 266 22.74 4.08 16.25
C GLU A 266 22.64 5.61 16.31
N LEU A 267 23.63 6.34 15.78
CA LEU A 267 23.61 7.80 15.76
C LEU A 267 22.46 8.34 14.89
N GLN A 268 22.23 7.77 13.71
CA GLN A 268 21.13 8.18 12.84
C GLN A 268 19.78 7.92 13.52
N TYR A 269 19.62 6.77 14.18
CA TYR A 269 18.40 6.44 14.91
C TYR A 269 18.18 7.41 16.08
N GLN A 270 19.19 7.65 16.91
CA GLN A 270 19.10 8.60 18.03
C GLN A 270 18.75 10.01 17.55
N VAL A 271 19.39 10.49 16.49
CA VAL A 271 19.10 11.81 15.92
C VAL A 271 17.67 11.86 15.38
N THR A 272 17.32 10.96 14.46
CA THR A 272 16.07 11.07 13.70
C THR A 272 14.82 10.64 14.45
N ARG A 273 14.92 9.68 15.39
CA ARG A 273 13.77 9.12 16.11
C ARG A 273 13.67 9.60 17.56
N ASN A 274 14.82 9.84 18.21
CA ASN A 274 14.87 10.28 19.61
C ASN A 274 15.22 11.76 19.76
N SER A 275 15.27 12.51 18.65
CA SER A 275 15.57 13.95 18.64
C SER A 275 16.91 14.31 19.29
N ALA A 276 17.89 13.41 19.22
CA ALA A 276 19.25 13.70 19.64
C ALA A 276 19.91 14.69 18.67
N THR A 277 20.97 15.35 19.12
CA THR A 277 21.77 16.25 18.29
C THR A 277 23.18 15.68 18.13
N GLU A 278 23.64 15.58 16.88
CA GLU A 278 25.02 15.24 16.54
C GLU A 278 25.98 16.25 17.17
N ARG A 279 27.20 15.84 17.52
CA ARG A 279 28.17 16.78 18.07
C ARG A 279 28.62 17.77 17.00
N ALA A 280 28.77 19.04 17.38
CA ALA A 280 29.29 20.07 16.48
C ALA A 280 30.66 19.67 15.89
N PHE A 281 30.86 19.98 14.61
CA PHE A 281 32.08 19.77 13.82
C PHE A 281 32.47 18.30 13.58
N THR A 282 31.59 17.33 13.87
CA THR A 282 31.87 15.91 13.62
C THR A 282 31.14 15.35 12.40
N GLY A 283 30.07 16.00 11.96
CA GLY A 283 29.21 15.50 10.89
C GLY A 283 29.85 15.58 9.51
N ILE A 284 29.62 14.54 8.71
CA ILE A 284 30.22 14.38 7.37
C ILE A 284 29.80 15.48 6.37
N TYR A 285 28.66 16.15 6.60
CA TYR A 285 28.11 17.13 5.67
C TYR A 285 28.34 18.60 6.07
N ASP A 286 28.94 18.88 7.23
CA ASP A 286 29.26 20.25 7.67
C ASP A 286 30.10 20.99 6.60
N LYS A 287 31.26 20.42 6.25
CA LYS A 287 32.19 20.98 5.25
C LYS A 287 32.02 20.42 3.84
N HIS A 288 30.88 19.80 3.55
CA HIS A 288 30.59 19.22 2.25
C HIS A 288 29.91 20.26 1.34
N PHE A 289 30.48 20.55 0.17
CA PHE A 289 29.97 21.55 -0.80
C PHE A 289 29.90 21.02 -2.23
N VAL A 290 29.83 19.69 -2.40
CA VAL A 290 29.64 19.04 -3.70
C VAL A 290 28.22 19.35 -4.22
N LYS A 291 28.09 19.50 -5.55
CA LYS A 291 26.81 19.76 -6.20
C LYS A 291 25.92 18.52 -6.14
N GLY A 292 24.68 18.69 -5.70
CA GLY A 292 23.73 17.62 -5.56
C GLY A 292 22.64 17.93 -4.54
N ASN A 293 21.96 16.89 -4.08
CA ASN A 293 20.75 17.00 -3.28
C ASN A 293 20.86 16.20 -1.99
N TYR A 294 20.24 16.74 -0.92
CA TYR A 294 20.20 16.13 0.41
C TYR A 294 18.79 15.64 0.70
N TYR A 295 18.69 14.35 1.00
CA TYR A 295 17.44 13.65 1.25
C TYR A 295 17.38 13.20 2.71
N CYS A 296 16.17 13.01 3.24
CA CYS A 296 15.98 12.41 4.56
C CYS A 296 16.54 10.98 4.58
N ILE A 297 17.39 10.64 5.55
CA ILE A 297 17.95 9.29 5.66
C ILE A 297 16.88 8.20 5.89
N CYS A 298 15.75 8.55 6.52
CA CYS A 298 14.69 7.61 6.87
C CYS A 298 13.76 7.26 5.71
N CYS A 299 13.38 8.25 4.90
CA CYS A 299 12.34 8.08 3.86
C CYS A 299 12.78 8.55 2.46
N ASN A 300 14.02 9.02 2.31
CA ASN A 300 14.57 9.49 1.03
C ASN A 300 13.81 10.69 0.42
N HIS A 301 13.00 11.40 1.21
CA HIS A 301 12.32 12.64 0.79
C HIS A 301 13.34 13.75 0.55
N LEU A 302 13.18 14.53 -0.53
CA LEU A 302 14.09 15.63 -0.85
C LEU A 302 13.90 16.79 0.13
N LEU A 303 14.97 17.16 0.83
CA LEU A 303 14.91 18.20 1.87
C LEU A 303 15.61 19.48 1.44
N PHE A 304 16.84 19.37 0.92
CA PHE A 304 17.67 20.52 0.59
C PHE A 304 18.48 20.29 -0.70
N SER A 305 18.85 21.38 -1.37
CA SER A 305 19.79 21.38 -2.47
C SER A 305 21.15 21.95 -2.04
N SER A 306 22.25 21.50 -2.64
CA SER A 306 23.57 22.10 -2.44
C SER A 306 23.61 23.60 -2.77
N GLN A 307 22.71 24.09 -3.64
CA GLN A 307 22.58 25.52 -3.96
C GLN A 307 22.16 26.36 -2.74
N SER A 308 21.40 25.76 -1.83
CA SER A 308 20.96 26.41 -0.59
C SER A 308 21.98 26.31 0.56
N LYS A 309 23.01 25.48 0.38
CA LYS A 309 24.00 25.19 1.42
C LYS A 309 25.05 26.30 1.48
N TYR A 310 25.42 26.71 2.69
CA TYR A 310 26.48 27.71 2.90
C TYR A 310 27.29 27.41 4.17
N ASN A 311 28.43 28.09 4.33
CA ASN A 311 29.26 27.97 5.53
C ASN A 311 28.81 28.98 6.60
N SER A 312 28.05 28.51 7.60
CA SER A 312 27.61 29.32 8.74
C SER A 312 28.61 29.35 9.90
N GLY A 313 29.58 28.41 9.92
CA GLY A 313 30.46 28.18 11.07
C GLY A 313 29.79 27.53 12.29
N CYS A 314 28.53 27.09 12.19
CA CYS A 314 27.82 26.50 13.33
C CYS A 314 28.29 25.10 13.72
N GLY A 315 29.02 24.40 12.84
CA GLY A 315 29.52 23.05 13.07
C GLY A 315 28.56 21.93 12.62
N TRP A 316 27.51 22.29 11.89
CA TRP A 316 26.58 21.37 11.25
C TRP A 316 26.29 21.88 9.83
N PRO A 317 25.86 21.02 8.88
CA PRO A 317 25.40 21.50 7.59
C PRO A 317 24.29 22.55 7.76
N ALA A 318 24.49 23.69 7.11
CA ALA A 318 23.60 24.82 7.16
C ALA A 318 23.03 25.14 5.77
N PHE A 319 21.72 25.35 5.71
CA PHE A 319 21.00 25.72 4.50
C PHE A 319 20.19 27.00 4.74
N HIS A 320 20.06 27.85 3.73
CA HIS A 320 19.25 29.08 3.84
C HIS A 320 17.78 28.86 3.45
N SER A 321 17.50 27.84 2.65
CA SER A 321 16.15 27.51 2.16
C SER A 321 15.97 26.01 1.98
N GLU A 322 14.77 25.50 2.22
CA GLU A 322 14.38 24.13 1.87
C GLU A 322 14.08 23.98 0.37
N SER A 323 14.04 22.73 -0.12
CA SER A 323 13.59 22.42 -1.48
C SER A 323 12.08 22.68 -1.63
N VAL A 324 11.61 23.00 -2.84
CA VAL A 324 10.22 23.44 -3.13
C VAL A 324 9.14 22.53 -2.53
N ASP A 325 9.33 21.22 -2.58
CA ASP A 325 8.36 20.23 -2.08
C ASP A 325 8.74 19.62 -0.72
N ALA A 326 9.76 20.15 -0.06
CA ALA A 326 10.23 19.63 1.22
C ALA A 326 9.15 19.77 2.30
N ASN A 327 8.49 20.93 2.35
CA ASN A 327 7.42 21.28 3.29
C ASN A 327 7.80 20.94 4.74
N ILE A 328 9.00 21.34 5.17
CA ILE A 328 9.57 20.88 6.44
C ILE A 328 8.70 21.33 7.61
N ALA A 329 8.32 20.39 8.47
CA ALA A 329 7.47 20.66 9.62
C ALA A 329 8.25 21.43 10.68
N ARG A 330 7.63 22.48 11.23
CA ARG A 330 8.22 23.38 12.23
C ARG A 330 7.49 23.23 13.56
N ILE A 331 8.23 22.91 14.62
CA ILE A 331 7.67 22.62 15.94
C ILE A 331 8.39 23.49 16.97
N THR A 332 7.63 24.15 17.85
CA THR A 332 8.24 24.92 18.95
C THR A 332 8.89 23.96 19.95
N ASP A 333 10.20 24.11 20.12
CA ASP A 333 11.03 23.37 21.06
C ASP A 333 11.38 24.26 22.26
N ASN A 334 10.85 23.90 23.44
CA ASN A 334 11.11 24.56 24.71
C ASN A 334 12.07 23.77 25.62
N SER A 335 12.72 22.72 25.09
CA SER A 335 13.64 21.87 25.85
C SER A 335 14.91 22.63 26.25
N HIS A 336 15.58 22.14 27.30
CA HIS A 336 16.84 22.70 27.80
C HIS A 336 16.80 24.20 28.17
N GLY A 337 15.61 24.76 28.42
CA GLY A 337 15.42 26.17 28.79
C GLY A 337 15.63 27.16 27.63
N MET A 338 15.61 26.70 26.39
CA MET A 338 15.71 27.53 25.19
C MET A 338 14.38 27.51 24.42
N VAL A 339 14.06 28.58 23.70
CA VAL A 339 12.95 28.60 22.74
C VAL A 339 13.57 28.54 21.34
N ARG A 340 13.38 27.42 20.65
CA ARG A 340 13.86 27.19 19.28
C ARG A 340 12.75 26.62 18.43
N ILE A 341 12.96 26.58 17.12
CA ILE A 341 12.06 25.88 16.20
C ILE A 341 12.76 24.62 15.73
N GLU A 342 12.28 23.47 16.20
CA GLU A 342 12.65 22.16 15.68
C GLU A 342 12.13 22.02 14.26
N VAL A 343 12.95 21.44 13.39
CA VAL A 343 12.56 21.07 12.04
C VAL A 343 12.53 19.55 11.87
N LYS A 344 11.42 19.04 11.36
CA LYS A 344 11.17 17.61 11.11
C LYS A 344 10.82 17.34 9.66
N CYS A 345 11.16 16.15 9.18
CA CYS A 345 10.71 15.68 7.88
C CYS A 345 9.19 15.54 7.86
N SER A 346 8.53 16.19 6.90
CA SER A 346 7.07 16.17 6.75
C SER A 346 6.48 14.81 6.38
N LYS A 347 7.31 13.89 5.84
CA LYS A 347 6.88 12.57 5.39
C LYS A 347 6.98 11.47 6.45
N CYS A 348 7.95 11.55 7.36
CA CYS A 348 8.20 10.46 8.33
C CYS A 348 8.41 10.94 9.78
N ASP A 349 8.21 12.24 10.04
CA ASP A 349 8.40 12.88 11.36
C ASP A 349 9.84 12.75 11.91
N ALA A 350 10.83 12.47 11.04
CA ALA A 350 12.22 12.38 11.45
C ALA A 350 12.73 13.75 11.92
N HIS A 351 13.30 13.82 13.11
CA HIS A 351 14.03 15.00 13.58
C HIS A 351 15.22 15.29 12.66
N LEU A 352 15.28 16.50 12.12
CA LEU A 352 16.36 16.94 11.25
C LEU A 352 17.34 17.84 11.99
N GLY A 353 16.83 18.77 12.80
CA GLY A 353 17.61 19.77 13.53
C GLY A 353 16.76 20.95 13.94
N HIS A 354 17.28 22.17 13.79
CA HIS A 354 16.58 23.41 14.15
C HIS A 354 16.75 24.49 13.07
N VAL A 355 15.79 25.40 13.00
CA VAL A 355 15.86 26.62 12.17
C VAL A 355 15.98 27.87 13.04
N PHE A 356 16.78 28.83 12.58
CA PHE A 356 17.10 30.09 13.26
C PHE A 356 16.96 31.28 12.30
N GLU A 357 16.70 32.48 12.82
CA GLU A 357 16.55 33.73 12.03
C GLU A 357 17.86 34.51 11.86
N ASP A 358 19.01 33.84 12.03
CA ASP A 358 20.36 34.42 11.93
C ASP A 358 21.10 34.02 10.64
N GLY A 359 20.35 33.68 9.59
CA GLY A 359 20.85 33.32 8.27
C GLY A 359 21.11 34.51 7.35
N PRO A 360 21.53 34.26 6.10
CA PRO A 360 21.83 35.30 5.11
C PRO A 360 20.54 36.05 4.71
N LYS A 361 20.56 37.39 4.85
CA LYS A 361 19.38 38.23 4.63
C LYS A 361 18.90 38.22 3.18
N GLU A 362 19.81 38.05 2.23
CA GLU A 362 19.50 37.99 0.80
C GLU A 362 18.62 36.80 0.40
N TYR A 363 18.53 35.76 1.24
CA TYR A 363 17.71 34.57 1.03
C TYR A 363 16.55 34.42 2.01
N GLY A 364 16.18 35.49 2.72
CA GLY A 364 15.08 35.49 3.69
C GLY A 364 15.52 35.46 5.15
N GLY A 365 16.81 35.31 5.44
CA GLY A 365 17.37 35.43 6.79
C GLY A 365 17.28 34.17 7.65
N GLU A 366 16.81 33.05 7.10
CA GLU A 366 16.74 31.78 7.83
C GLU A 366 18.02 30.96 7.70
N ARG A 367 18.33 30.20 8.76
CA ARG A 367 19.39 29.22 8.83
C ARG A 367 18.85 27.90 9.35
N TYR A 368 18.70 26.94 8.45
CA TYR A 368 18.43 25.55 8.78
C TYR A 368 19.72 24.87 9.21
N CYS A 369 19.85 24.57 10.49
CA CYS A 369 20.99 23.90 11.11
C CYS A 369 20.64 22.43 11.31
N ILE A 370 21.16 21.56 10.44
CA ILE A 370 20.66 20.19 10.29
C ILE A 370 21.73 19.18 10.70
N ASN A 371 21.34 18.06 11.32
CA ASN A 371 22.27 16.99 11.64
C ASN A 371 22.70 16.26 10.36
N SER A 372 24.01 15.97 10.20
CA SER A 372 24.46 15.18 9.04
C SER A 372 23.87 13.77 9.07
N ALA A 373 23.71 13.22 10.28
CA ALA A 373 23.09 11.92 10.50
C ALA A 373 21.61 11.85 10.08
N ALA A 374 20.93 12.97 9.86
CA ALA A 374 19.55 12.98 9.35
C ALA A 374 19.48 12.99 7.81
N LEU A 375 20.62 13.11 7.12
CA LEU A 375 20.71 13.34 5.69
C LEU A 375 21.41 12.19 4.96
N ILE A 376 21.03 11.99 3.70
CA ILE A 376 21.80 11.26 2.69
C ILE A 376 21.98 12.13 1.46
N PHE A 377 23.20 12.22 0.95
CA PHE A 377 23.53 13.03 -0.23
C PHE A 377 23.52 12.18 -1.51
N LYS A 378 22.99 12.73 -2.60
CA LYS A 378 23.16 12.20 -3.96
C LYS A 378 23.74 13.29 -4.85
N GLU A 379 24.86 12.98 -5.49
CA GLU A 379 25.51 13.86 -6.47
C GLU A 379 24.63 14.03 -7.71
N GLU A 380 24.73 15.20 -8.35
CA GLU A 380 24.01 15.55 -9.58
C GLU A 380 24.64 14.97 -10.84
#